data_AF-A0A1G3ULT0-F1
#
_entry.id   AF-A0A1G3ULT0-F1
#
_cell.length_a   1.000
_cell.length_b   1.000
_cell.length_c   1.000
_cell.angle_alpha   90.00
_cell.angle_beta   90.00
_cell.angle_gamma   90.00
#
_symmetry.space_group_name_H-M   'P 1'
#
loop_
_entity.id
_entity.type
_entity.pdbx_description
1 polymer ?
#
loop_
_entity_poly.entity_id
_entity_poly.type
_entity_poly.pdbx_seq_one_letter_code
_entity_poly.pdbx_strand_id
1 'polypeptide(L)'
;MLKKTLVTGESTKKVSRFLKRTGITTHPLFGHRRHPRLLDVGQCNDAYSAVQIAAALADVFGVGVNDLSMILSWYEQKAVALLLTLLRLEIKNIRMGPSLPAFITPNVLDVLVKTFDIKPITTVDEDLKAILG
;
A
#
# COMPACT_ATOMS: atom_id res chain seq x y z
N MET A 1 -23.06 -13.50 -2.20
CA MET A 1 -23.51 -12.53 -1.16
C MET A 1 -22.43 -11.48 -0.82
N LEU A 2 -21.52 -11.14 -1.74
CA LEU A 2 -20.43 -10.16 -1.54
C LEU A 2 -20.35 -9.16 -2.71
N LYS A 3 -21.47 -8.54 -3.04
CA LYS A 3 -21.55 -7.37 -3.94
C LYS A 3 -22.44 -6.36 -3.23
N LYS A 4 -21.85 -5.46 -2.41
CA LYS A 4 -22.42 -4.18 -1.91
C LYS A 4 -21.74 -3.63 -0.64
N THR A 5 -20.44 -3.84 -0.40
CA THR A 5 -19.70 -2.88 0.46
C THR A 5 -19.33 -1.67 -0.38
N LEU A 6 -20.36 -1.01 -0.94
CA LEU A 6 -20.25 0.36 -1.40
C LEU A 6 -19.87 1.17 -0.17
N VAL A 7 -18.73 1.85 -0.25
CA VAL A 7 -18.27 2.87 0.68
C VAL A 7 -19.48 3.62 1.22
N THR A 8 -19.81 3.40 2.49
CA THR A 8 -20.92 4.10 3.14
C THR A 8 -20.69 5.60 3.01
N GLY A 9 -21.75 6.39 2.84
CA GLY A 9 -21.63 7.85 2.68
C GLY A 9 -20.82 8.53 3.80
N GLU A 10 -20.77 7.89 4.96
CA GLU A 10 -19.98 8.29 6.13
C GLU A 10 -18.48 8.03 5.96
N SER A 11 -18.08 6.86 5.45
CA SER A 11 -16.69 6.54 5.15
C SER A 11 -16.12 7.49 4.07
N THR A 12 -16.88 7.79 3.00
CA THR A 12 -16.45 8.81 2.01
C THR A 12 -16.27 10.21 2.61
N LYS A 13 -17.11 10.61 3.57
CA LYS A 13 -16.98 11.91 4.26
C LYS A 13 -15.76 11.91 5.20
N LYS A 14 -15.48 10.79 5.88
CA LYS A 14 -14.33 10.63 6.78
C LYS A 14 -13.01 10.69 5.98
N VAL A 15 -12.92 9.99 4.84
CA VAL A 15 -11.78 10.09 3.91
C VAL A 15 -11.59 11.51 3.36
N SER A 16 -12.67 12.16 2.91
CA SER A 16 -12.59 13.54 2.39
C SER A 16 -12.12 14.54 3.46
N ARG A 17 -12.55 14.37 4.72
CA ARG A 17 -12.12 15.21 5.85
C ARG A 17 -10.68 14.95 6.25
N PHE A 18 -10.21 13.70 6.17
CA PHE A 18 -8.82 13.32 6.41
C PHE A 18 -7.90 13.94 5.35
N LEU A 19 -8.19 13.76 4.06
CA LEU A 19 -7.38 14.31 2.96
C LEU A 19 -7.28 15.84 3.01
N LYS A 20 -8.36 16.52 3.41
CA LYS A 20 -8.35 17.99 3.63
C LYS A 20 -7.46 18.41 4.81
N ARG A 21 -7.34 17.60 5.87
CA ARG A 21 -6.50 17.89 7.04
C ARG A 21 -5.01 17.62 6.78
N THR A 22 -4.68 16.70 5.89
CA THR A 22 -3.28 16.33 5.58
C THR A 22 -2.64 17.22 4.52
N GLY A 23 -3.33 18.26 4.03
CA GLY A 23 -2.79 19.17 3.01
C GLY A 23 -2.71 18.56 1.61
N ILE A 24 -3.27 17.35 1.42
CA ILE A 24 -3.24 16.64 0.15
C ILE A 24 -4.27 17.29 -0.78
N THR A 25 -3.79 18.10 -1.72
CA THR A 25 -4.64 18.82 -2.68
C THR A 25 -5.24 17.83 -3.68
N THR A 26 -6.56 17.73 -3.67
CA THR A 26 -7.31 16.95 -4.65
C THR A 26 -7.72 17.89 -5.79
N HIS A 27 -6.91 17.97 -6.85
CA HIS A 27 -7.31 18.72 -8.04
C HIS A 27 -8.41 17.93 -8.77
N PRO A 28 -9.58 18.52 -9.08
CA PRO A 28 -10.62 17.83 -9.83
C PRO A 28 -10.18 17.70 -11.30
N LEU A 29 -9.51 16.60 -11.62
CA LEU A 29 -9.28 16.19 -13.01
C LEU A 29 -10.32 15.11 -13.35
N PHE A 30 -11.29 15.51 -14.17
CA PHE A 30 -12.33 14.69 -14.82
C PHE A 30 -13.49 14.14 -13.96
N GLY A 31 -14.65 14.03 -14.62
CA GLY A 31 -15.98 13.75 -14.10
C GLY A 31 -16.13 12.64 -13.05
N HIS A 32 -17.15 12.85 -12.21
CA HIS A 32 -17.77 11.90 -11.26
C HIS A 32 -16.97 11.32 -10.09
N ARG A 33 -15.65 11.46 -9.98
CA ARG A 33 -14.91 11.06 -8.76
C ARG A 33 -14.19 12.24 -8.13
N ARG A 34 -14.67 12.71 -6.98
CA ARG A 34 -14.06 13.84 -6.22
C ARG A 34 -12.68 13.53 -5.61
N HIS A 35 -12.10 12.37 -5.88
CA HIS A 35 -10.82 11.95 -5.33
C HIS A 35 -9.89 11.47 -6.46
N PRO A 36 -8.61 11.85 -6.45
CA PRO A 36 -7.65 11.43 -7.46
C PRO A 36 -7.42 9.92 -7.40
N ARG A 37 -7.21 9.30 -8.57
CA ARG A 37 -6.85 7.87 -8.65
C ARG A 37 -5.38 7.60 -8.34
N LEU A 38 -4.54 8.61 -8.49
CA LEU A 38 -3.12 8.60 -8.16
C LEU A 38 -2.87 9.68 -7.11
N LEU A 39 -2.30 9.28 -6.00
CA LEU A 39 -1.92 10.19 -4.93
C LEU A 39 -0.40 10.17 -4.80
N ASP A 40 0.24 11.21 -5.32
CA ASP A 40 1.67 11.41 -5.11
C ASP A 40 1.88 11.97 -3.69
N VAL A 41 2.66 11.24 -2.89
CA VAL A 41 2.93 11.54 -1.48
C VAL A 41 4.31 12.21 -1.33
N GLY A 42 5.08 12.33 -2.41
CA GLY A 42 6.38 12.99 -2.42
C GLY A 42 7.54 12.05 -2.73
N GLN A 43 8.67 12.29 -2.06
CA GLN A 43 9.89 11.53 -2.28
C GLN A 43 9.89 10.20 -1.50
N CYS A 44 10.93 9.39 -1.70
CA CYS A 44 11.04 8.09 -1.03
C CYS A 44 10.95 8.16 0.50
N ASN A 45 11.44 9.23 1.13
CA ASN A 45 11.34 9.47 2.57
C ASN A 45 9.91 9.79 3.04
N ASP A 46 9.02 10.25 2.14
CA ASP A 46 7.61 10.49 2.44
C ASP A 46 6.77 9.20 2.48
N ALA A 47 7.40 8.04 2.29
CA ALA A 47 6.79 6.73 2.57
C ALA A 47 6.23 6.63 4.00
N TYR A 48 6.80 7.38 4.96
CA TYR A 48 6.20 7.52 6.29
C TYR A 48 4.78 8.10 6.22
N SER A 49 4.58 9.18 5.46
CA SER A 49 3.26 9.78 5.22
C SER A 49 2.31 8.80 4.53
N ALA A 50 2.81 7.99 3.59
CA ALA A 50 2.03 6.95 2.93
C ALA A 50 1.53 5.87 3.91
N VAL A 51 2.39 5.43 4.84
CA VAL A 51 2.01 4.49 5.90
C VAL A 51 0.95 5.10 6.83
N GLN A 52 1.07 6.37 7.19
CA GLN A 52 0.06 7.06 8.00
C GLN A 52 -1.29 7.19 7.30
N ILE A 53 -1.28 7.43 5.98
CA ILE A 53 -2.49 7.41 5.16
C ILE A 53 -3.10 6.01 5.15
N ALA A 54 -2.30 4.96 4.97
CA ALA A 54 -2.78 3.58 5.00
C ALA A 54 -3.40 3.21 6.35
N ALA A 55 -2.76 3.59 7.47
CA ALA A 55 -3.29 3.37 8.81
C ALA A 55 -4.62 4.11 9.05
N ALA A 56 -4.72 5.37 8.62
CA ALA A 56 -5.95 6.13 8.71
C ALA A 56 -7.08 5.55 7.85
N LEU A 57 -6.76 5.07 6.64
CA LEU A 57 -7.74 4.40 5.78
C LEU A 57 -8.21 3.08 6.39
N ALA A 58 -7.29 2.28 6.93
CA ALA A 58 -7.60 1.04 7.62
C ALA A 58 -8.58 1.27 8.79
N ASP A 59 -8.35 2.29 9.63
CA ASP A 59 -9.28 2.71 10.69
C ASP A 59 -10.66 3.12 10.14
N VAL A 60 -10.69 3.88 9.05
CA VAL A 60 -11.94 4.33 8.42
C VAL A 60 -12.76 3.17 7.86
N PHE A 61 -12.10 2.12 7.37
CA PHE A 61 -12.76 0.93 6.83
C PHE A 61 -12.98 -0.18 7.87
N GLY A 62 -12.42 -0.05 9.08
CA GLY A 62 -12.50 -1.07 10.13
C GLY A 62 -11.75 -2.35 9.77
N VAL A 63 -10.66 -2.23 9.01
CA VAL A 63 -9.80 -3.36 8.59
C VAL A 63 -8.38 -3.16 9.13
N GLY A 64 -7.56 -4.20 9.10
CA GLY A 64 -6.13 -4.09 9.40
C GLY A 64 -5.36 -3.45 8.23
N VAL A 65 -4.20 -2.86 8.52
CA VAL A 65 -3.32 -2.31 7.47
C VAL A 65 -2.85 -3.40 6.50
N ASN A 66 -2.73 -4.64 6.98
CA ASN A 66 -2.33 -5.80 6.19
C ASN A 66 -3.45 -6.34 5.28
N ASP A 67 -4.69 -5.86 5.44
CA ASP A 67 -5.80 -6.16 4.52
C ASP A 67 -5.79 -5.22 3.30
N LEU A 68 -4.94 -4.18 3.31
CA LEU A 68 -4.70 -3.31 2.16
C LEU A 68 -3.61 -3.92 1.27
N SER A 69 -3.81 -3.88 -0.04
CA SER A 69 -2.82 -4.37 -1.00
C SER A 69 -1.59 -3.47 -1.06
N MET A 70 -0.39 -4.03 -0.92
CA MET A 70 0.88 -3.30 -1.00
C MET A 70 1.81 -3.88 -2.09
N ILE A 71 2.20 -3.02 -3.03
CA ILE A 71 3.12 -3.36 -4.13
C ILE A 71 4.27 -2.37 -4.06
N LEU A 72 5.50 -2.87 -3.96
CA LEU A 72 6.71 -2.09 -3.78
C LEU A 72 7.70 -2.34 -4.92
N SER A 73 8.02 -1.27 -5.64
CA SER A 73 9.14 -1.23 -6.57
C SER A 73 10.39 -0.71 -5.86
N TRP A 74 11.54 -1.38 -6.02
CA TRP A 74 12.80 -0.94 -5.43
C TRP A 74 13.92 -0.89 -6.46
N TYR A 75 15.00 -0.16 -6.13
CA TYR A 75 16.20 -0.08 -6.95
C TYR A 75 17.46 0.12 -6.10
N GLU A 76 17.46 1.17 -5.27
CA GLU A 76 18.63 1.57 -4.45
C GLU A 76 18.47 1.24 -2.96
N GLN A 77 19.53 1.51 -2.19
CA GLN A 77 19.64 1.17 -0.76
C GLN A 77 18.64 1.95 0.11
N LYS A 78 18.20 3.14 -0.32
CA LYS A 78 17.13 3.88 0.36
C LYS A 78 15.83 3.08 0.40
N ALA A 79 15.50 2.33 -0.65
CA ALA A 79 14.32 1.47 -0.66
C ALA A 79 14.44 0.29 0.33
N VAL A 80 15.68 -0.17 0.59
CA VAL A 80 15.93 -1.23 1.59
C VAL A 80 15.66 -0.72 3.01
N ALA A 81 16.06 0.51 3.33
CA ALA A 81 15.76 1.12 4.62
C ALA A 81 14.25 1.27 4.84
N LEU A 82 13.52 1.67 3.79
CA LEU A 82 12.05 1.72 3.82
C LEU A 82 11.44 0.33 4.02
N LEU A 83 11.91 -0.69 3.31
CA LEU A 83 11.47 -2.07 3.51
C LEU A 83 11.63 -2.49 4.97
N LEU A 84 12.82 -2.31 5.56
CA LEU A 84 13.07 -2.65 6.97
C LEU A 84 12.14 -1.88 7.92
N THR A 85 11.80 -0.64 7.59
CA THR A 85 10.81 0.15 8.34
C THR A 85 9.42 -0.49 8.27
N LEU A 86 8.97 -0.92 7.08
CA LEU A 86 7.68 -1.60 6.92
C LEU A 86 7.64 -2.94 7.67
N LEU A 87 8.72 -3.73 7.63
CA LEU A 87 8.84 -4.98 8.37
C LEU A 87 8.81 -4.73 9.89
N ARG A 88 9.45 -3.66 10.37
CA ARG A 88 9.39 -3.27 11.79
C ARG A 88 7.99 -2.86 12.25
N LEU A 89 7.20 -2.29 11.35
CA LEU A 89 5.79 -1.95 11.59
C LEU A 89 4.84 -3.15 11.41
N GLU A 90 5.40 -4.36 11.24
CA GLU A 90 4.66 -5.62 11.06
C GLU A 90 3.73 -5.60 9.84
N ILE A 91 4.10 -4.83 8.81
CA ILE A 91 3.40 -4.83 7.52
C ILE A 91 3.77 -6.11 6.76
N LYS A 92 2.75 -6.82 6.28
CA LYS A 92 2.85 -8.13 5.63
C LYS A 92 2.20 -8.10 4.24
N ASN A 93 2.35 -9.21 3.50
CA ASN A 93 1.76 -9.40 2.18
C ASN A 93 2.24 -8.35 1.16
N ILE A 94 3.54 -8.04 1.20
CA ILE A 94 4.18 -7.07 0.31
C ILE A 94 4.63 -7.79 -0.95
N ARG A 95 4.15 -7.35 -2.11
CA ARG A 95 4.66 -7.77 -3.41
C ARG A 95 5.83 -6.88 -3.83
N MET A 96 6.97 -7.47 -4.16
CA MET A 96 8.21 -6.76 -4.45
C MET A 96 8.77 -7.09 -5.83
N GLY A 97 9.26 -6.05 -6.53
CA GLY A 97 9.91 -6.20 -7.83
C GLY A 97 10.80 -5.00 -8.20
N PRO A 98 11.48 -5.05 -9.37
CA PRO A 98 11.32 -6.06 -10.43
C PRO A 98 12.02 -7.40 -10.17
N SER A 99 13.06 -7.42 -9.33
CA SER A 99 13.74 -8.64 -8.89
C SER A 99 13.97 -8.60 -7.38
N LEU A 100 14.25 -9.74 -6.74
CA LEU A 100 14.72 -9.72 -5.36
C LEU A 100 16.14 -9.14 -5.28
N PRO A 101 16.49 -8.42 -4.19
CA PRO A 101 17.85 -7.95 -4.02
C PRO A 101 18.87 -9.09 -3.96
N ALA A 102 19.95 -8.97 -4.73
CA ALA A 102 20.97 -10.01 -4.85
C ALA A 102 21.69 -10.35 -3.52
N PHE A 103 21.64 -9.44 -2.55
CA PHE A 103 22.23 -9.66 -1.22
C PHE A 103 21.34 -10.48 -0.27
N ILE A 104 20.10 -10.82 -0.67
CA ILE A 104 19.23 -11.68 0.13
C ILE A 104 19.59 -13.14 -0.14
N THR A 105 20.10 -13.81 0.89
CA THR A 105 20.39 -15.24 0.83
C THR A 105 19.11 -16.07 0.99
N PRO A 106 19.09 -17.36 0.55
CA PRO A 106 17.90 -18.21 0.67
C PRO A 106 17.37 -18.33 2.10
N ASN A 107 18.24 -18.40 3.11
CA ASN A 107 17.83 -18.48 4.51
C ASN A 107 17.14 -17.20 4.99
N VAL A 108 17.63 -16.04 4.56
CA VAL A 108 17.00 -14.76 4.90
C VAL A 108 15.68 -14.62 4.16
N LEU A 109 15.62 -15.01 2.89
CA LEU A 109 14.38 -15.00 2.11
C LEU A 109 13.30 -15.87 2.76
N ASP A 110 13.66 -17.07 3.26
CA ASP A 110 12.74 -17.97 3.94
C ASP A 110 12.12 -17.33 5.19
N VAL A 111 12.91 -16.61 5.99
CA VAL A 111 12.40 -15.82 7.13
C VAL A 111 11.46 -14.72 6.65
N LEU A 112 11.84 -13.98 5.60
CA LEU A 112 11.00 -12.91 5.06
C LEU A 112 9.64 -13.41 4.55
N VAL A 113 9.63 -14.56 3.86
CA VAL A 113 8.40 -15.20 3.37
C VAL A 113 7.57 -15.71 4.54
N LYS A 114 8.16 -16.47 5.47
CA LYS A 114 7.41 -17.09 6.58
C LYS A 114 6.86 -16.07 7.59
N THR A 115 7.61 -15.01 7.88
CA THR A 115 7.24 -14.04 8.91
C THR A 115 6.38 -12.90 8.36
N PHE A 116 6.68 -12.43 7.14
CA PHE A 116 6.09 -11.21 6.56
C PHE A 116 5.32 -11.44 5.26
N ASP A 117 5.25 -12.67 4.75
CA ASP A 117 4.53 -13.01 3.52
C ASP A 117 4.98 -12.17 2.31
N ILE A 118 6.30 -11.93 2.19
CA ILE A 118 6.88 -11.24 1.03
C ILE A 118 6.74 -12.13 -0.20
N LYS A 119 6.29 -11.54 -1.31
CA LYS A 119 6.07 -12.23 -2.59
C LYS A 119 6.81 -11.50 -3.72
N PRO A 120 7.43 -12.21 -4.68
CA PRO A 120 7.83 -11.58 -5.93
C PRO A 120 6.58 -11.16 -6.73
N ILE A 121 6.74 -10.16 -7.59
CA ILE A 121 5.74 -9.88 -8.64
C ILE A 121 5.77 -10.98 -9.72
N THR A 122 4.66 -11.16 -10.43
CA THR A 122 4.52 -12.13 -11.52
C THR A 122 4.17 -11.41 -12.83
N THR A 123 3.12 -11.83 -13.52
CA THR A 123 2.54 -11.09 -14.64
C THR A 123 1.49 -10.10 -14.14
N VAL A 124 1.24 -9.05 -14.92
CA VAL A 124 0.24 -8.03 -14.58
C VAL A 124 -1.14 -8.65 -14.35
N ASP A 125 -1.57 -9.56 -15.23
CA ASP A 125 -2.89 -10.18 -15.14
C ASP A 125 -3.03 -11.08 -13.90
N GLU A 126 -1.99 -11.86 -13.57
CA GLU A 126 -1.98 -12.74 -12.40
C GLU A 126 -1.98 -11.93 -11.09
N ASP A 127 -1.15 -10.88 -11.01
CA ASP A 127 -1.08 -10.04 -9.82
C ASP A 127 -2.37 -9.24 -9.62
N LEU A 128 -2.96 -8.69 -10.69
CA LEU A 128 -4.26 -8.00 -10.60
C LEU A 128 -5.37 -8.92 -10.12
N LYS A 129 -5.45 -10.15 -10.67
CA LYS A 129 -6.43 -11.15 -10.25
C LYS A 129 -6.23 -11.55 -8.79
N ALA A 130 -4.98 -11.74 -8.35
CA ALA A 130 -4.68 -12.10 -6.98
C ALA A 130 -4.98 -10.99 -5.96
N ILE A 131 -4.90 -9.72 -6.37
CA ILE A 131 -5.14 -8.56 -5.50
C ILE A 131 -6.63 -8.18 -5.43
N LEU A 132 -7.35 -8.27 -6.55
CA LEU A 132 -8.71 -7.74 -6.67
C LEU A 132 -9.82 -8.81 -6.61
N GLY A 133 -9.49 -10.09 -6.84
CA GLY A 133 -10.45 -11.21 -6.87
C GLY A 133 -11.11 -11.43 -8.22
#